data_AF-A0A1Y5DIY0-F1
#
_entry.id   AF-A0A1Y5DIY0-F1
#
_cell.length_a   1.000
_cell.length_b   1.000
_cell.length_c   1.000
_cell.angle_alpha   90.00
_cell.angle_beta   90.00
_cell.angle_gamma   90.00
#
_symmetry.space_group_name_H-M   'P 1'
#
loop_
_entity.id
_entity.type
_entity.pdbx_description
1 polymer ?
#
loop_
_entity_poly.entity_id
_entity_poly.type
_entity_poly.pdbx_seq_one_letter_code
_entity_poly.pdbx_strand_id
1 'polypeptide(L)' 'INPRGKECYWISGVGAPQDAGPGTDFYAVSQNKVSITPIKVDMTSYDVQASLKELTL' A
#
# COMPACT_ATOMS: atom_id res chain seq x y z
N ILE A 1 14.42 24.86 -4.35
CA ILE A 1 15.90 24.79 -4.36
C ILE A 1 16.38 24.64 -2.92
N ASN A 2 17.26 23.67 -2.62
CA ASN A 2 17.80 23.45 -1.27
C ASN A 2 18.90 24.48 -0.92
N PRO A 3 19.35 24.54 0.35
CA PRO A 3 20.39 25.50 0.78
C PRO A 3 21.75 25.36 0.06
N ARG A 4 21.95 24.30 -0.74
CA ARG A 4 23.15 24.08 -1.56
C ARG A 4 22.94 24.43 -3.04
N GLY A 5 21.86 25.12 -3.37
CA GLY A 5 21.55 25.55 -4.74
C GLY A 5 21.07 24.42 -5.66
N LYS A 6 20.73 23.23 -5.13
CA LYS A 6 20.19 22.14 -5.96
C LYS A 6 18.68 22.20 -6.06
N GLU A 7 18.15 21.88 -7.24
CA GLU A 7 16.72 21.67 -7.41
C GLU A 7 16.25 20.48 -6.55
N CYS A 8 15.05 20.60 -6.00
CA CYS A 8 14.41 19.56 -5.23
C CYS A 8 12.97 19.46 -5.69
N TYR A 9 12.52 18.24 -5.91
CA TYR A 9 11.17 17.94 -6.32
C TYR A 9 10.44 17.31 -5.15
N TRP A 10 9.17 17.67 -4.97
CA TRP A 10 8.32 17.12 -3.93
C TRP A 10 7.24 16.27 -4.58
N ILE A 11 7.07 15.05 -4.09
CA ILE A 11 5.87 14.27 -4.40
C ILE A 11 4.82 14.73 -3.40
N SER A 12 3.84 15.51 -3.88
CA SER A 12 2.76 16.02 -3.03
C SER A 12 1.88 14.88 -2.51
N GLY A 13 1.11 15.17 -1.46
CA GLY A 13 0.16 14.24 -0.89
C GLY A 13 -0.80 13.69 -1.94
N VAL A 14 -0.95 12.37 -1.95
CA VAL A 14 -1.92 11.66 -2.80
C VAL A 14 -3.33 12.11 -2.37
N GLY A 15 -4.26 12.18 -3.32
CA GLY A 15 -5.66 12.56 -3.07
C GLY A 15 -6.42 11.57 -2.16
N ALA A 16 -7.74 11.56 -2.26
CA ALA A 16 -8.54 10.59 -1.52
C ALA A 16 -8.07 9.15 -1.81
N PRO A 17 -8.13 8.23 -0.82
CA PRO A 17 -7.72 6.84 -1.05
C PRO A 17 -8.54 6.23 -2.18
N GLN A 18 -7.86 5.61 -3.14
CA GLN A 18 -8.52 5.05 -4.32
C GLN A 18 -9.33 3.78 -4.00
N ASP A 19 -8.87 2.99 -3.03
CA ASP A 19 -9.52 1.76 -2.61
C ASP A 19 -9.83 1.82 -1.10
N ALA A 20 -10.95 2.47 -0.79
CA ALA A 20 -11.48 2.66 0.57
C ALA A 20 -12.83 1.95 0.75
N GLY A 21 -13.02 0.82 0.06
CA GLY A 21 -14.26 0.04 0.10
C GLY A 21 -14.46 -0.72 1.42
N PRO A 22 -15.64 -1.31 1.63
CA PRO A 22 -15.91 -2.16 2.79
C PRO A 22 -14.84 -3.23 3.01
N GLY A 23 -14.38 -3.39 4.26
CA GLY A 23 -13.32 -4.34 4.63
C GLY A 23 -11.92 -3.72 4.69
N THR A 24 -11.72 -2.50 4.16
CA THR A 24 -10.46 -1.76 4.32
C THR A 24 -10.38 -1.04 5.67
N ASP A 25 -9.17 -0.73 6.10
CA ASP A 25 -8.92 0.10 7.28
C ASP A 25 -9.41 1.55 7.08
N PHE A 26 -9.22 2.12 5.89
CA PHE A 26 -9.78 3.41 5.49
C PHE A 26 -11.30 3.46 5.70
N TYR A 27 -12.01 2.42 5.25
CA TYR A 27 -13.46 2.33 5.44
C TYR A 27 -13.83 2.27 6.93
N ALA A 28 -13.19 1.42 7.72
CA ALA A 28 -13.48 1.30 9.15
C ALA A 28 -13.31 2.63 9.91
N VAL A 29 -12.21 3.36 9.65
CA VAL A 29 -11.96 4.65 10.27
C VAL A 29 -12.99 5.70 9.83
N SER A 30 -13.37 5.72 8.55
CA SER A 30 -14.41 6.64 8.04
C SER A 30 -15.77 6.45 8.73
N GLN A 31 -16.03 5.24 9.23
CA GLN A 31 -17.27 4.87 9.94
C GLN A 31 -17.14 5.02 11.47
N ASN A 32 -16.11 5.72 11.96
CA ASN A 32 -15.82 5.89 13.39
C ASN A 32 -15.66 4.57 14.15
N LYS A 33 -15.04 3.58 13.52
CA LYS A 33 -14.70 2.28 14.12
C LYS A 33 -13.18 2.13 14.26
N VAL A 34 -12.78 1.29 15.20
CA VAL A 34 -11.39 0.83 15.32
C VAL A 34 -11.11 -0.17 14.20
N SER A 35 -10.00 -0.01 13.49
CA SER A 35 -9.48 -1.01 12.55
C SER A 35 -8.42 -1.87 13.23
N ILE A 36 -8.51 -3.18 13.08
CA ILE A 36 -7.48 -4.13 13.49
C ILE A 36 -7.11 -4.95 12.25
N THR A 37 -5.98 -4.63 11.64
CA THR A 37 -5.50 -5.31 10.44
C THR A 37 -4.40 -6.31 10.82
N PRO A 38 -4.64 -7.64 10.76
CA PRO A 38 -3.58 -8.61 10.94
C PRO A 38 -2.61 -8.53 9.76
N ILE A 39 -1.40 -8.01 10.00
CA ILE A 39 -0.36 -7.88 8.98
C ILE A 39 0.49 -9.15 8.94
N LYS A 40 0.69 -9.69 7.74
CA LYS A 40 1.65 -10.77 7.50
C LYS A 40 3.06 -10.18 7.45
N VAL A 41 3.96 -10.70 8.28
CA VAL A 41 5.39 -10.34 8.23
C VAL A 41 6.06 -10.99 7.03
N ASP A 42 5.64 -12.21 6.68
CA ASP A 42 6.04 -12.87 5.46
C ASP A 42 5.28 -12.28 4.27
N MET A 43 6.01 -11.62 3.38
CA MET A 43 5.47 -10.99 2.18
C MET A 43 5.41 -11.94 0.98
N THR A 44 5.75 -13.23 1.17
CA THR A 44 5.66 -14.22 0.11
C THR A 44 4.20 -14.45 -0.29
N SER A 45 3.88 -14.17 -1.55
CA SER A 45 2.58 -14.52 -2.13
C SER A 45 2.59 -15.99 -2.54
N TYR A 46 2.32 -16.87 -1.57
CA TYR A 46 2.29 -18.33 -1.78
C TYR A 46 1.25 -18.76 -2.83
N ASP A 47 0.12 -18.06 -2.90
CA ASP A 47 -0.96 -18.36 -3.87
C ASP A 47 -0.49 -18.16 -5.31
N VAL A 48 0.39 -17.18 -5.54
CA VAL A 48 0.96 -16.86 -6.85
C VAL A 48 2.23 -17.67 -7.13
N GLN A 49 2.90 -18.19 -6.10
CA GLN A 49 4.15 -18.91 -6.25
C GLN A 49 4.02 -20.15 -7.16
N ALA A 50 2.88 -20.85 -7.12
CA ALA A 50 2.64 -22.04 -7.93
C ALA A 50 2.60 -21.71 -9.43
N SER A 51 1.87 -20.66 -9.83
CA SER A 51 1.72 -20.26 -11.24
C SER A 51 3.02 -19.70 -11.82
N LEU A 52 3.86 -19.07 -11.01
CA LEU A 52 5.15 -18.54 -11.46
C LEU A 52 6.19 -19.64 -11.69
N LYS A 53 6.11 -20.79 -10.99
CA LYS A 53 7.06 -21.90 -11.20
C LYS A 53 6.99 -22.48 -12.61
N GLU A 54 5.82 -22.44 -13.24
CA GLU A 54 5.62 -22.88 -14.62
C GLU A 54 6.29 -21.97 -15.66
N LEU A 55 6.67 -20.75 -15.27
CA LEU A 55 7.40 -19.80 -16.11
C LEU A 55 8.93 -19.99 -16.04
N THR A 56 9.41 -20.97 -15.27
CA THR A 56 10.84 -21.27 -15.19
C THR A 56 11.29 -21.91 -16.50
N LEU A 57 12.15 -21.22 -17.25
CA LEU A 57 12.82 -21.73 -18.45
C LEU A 57 13.70 -22.94 -18.15
#